data_AF-A0A7C5XFU9-F1
#
_entry.id   AF-A0A7C5XFU9-F1
#
_cell.length_a   1.000
_cell.length_b   1.000
_cell.length_c   1.000
_cell.angle_alpha   90.00
_cell.angle_beta   90.00
_cell.angle_gamma   90.00
#
_symmetry.space_group_name_H-M   'P 1'
#
loop_
_entity.id
_entity.type
_entity.pdbx_description
1 polymer ?
#
loop_
_entity_poly.entity_id
_entity_poly.type
_entity_poly.pdbx_seq_one_letter_code
_entity_poly.pdbx_strand_id
1 'polypeptide(L)'
;MALDRLIAEVILLVGSLYLGYALFTVVNHMDIAITFMRNINEIGSTSIYVPDAVIVNNGSVNQLYLVIYNNGRMPMSIERIYLVGVNGTIPITMNNTAYLTPGNYIILHQQVPYTQCRVYITFCIANTTICMVYSTNTTNYVLSQP
;
A
#
# COMPACT_ATOMS: atom_id res chain seq x y z
N MET A 1 24.77 -50.95 35.33
CA MET A 1 25.73 -49.83 35.20
C MET A 1 25.99 -49.41 33.75
N ALA A 2 26.37 -50.31 32.82
CA ALA A 2 26.52 -49.93 31.40
C ALA A 2 25.18 -49.61 30.71
N LEU A 3 24.12 -50.35 31.04
CA LEU A 3 22.77 -50.15 30.50
C LEU A 3 22.13 -48.83 30.97
N ASP A 4 22.26 -48.50 32.25
CA ASP A 4 21.69 -47.26 32.83
C ASP A 4 22.34 -46.00 32.23
N ARG A 5 23.64 -46.06 31.97
CA ARG A 5 24.38 -45.01 31.28
C ARG A 5 23.92 -44.86 29.82
N LEU A 6 23.74 -45.97 29.10
CA LEU A 6 23.23 -45.95 27.73
C LEU A 6 21.83 -45.32 27.66
N ILE A 7 20.93 -45.66 28.59
CA ILE A 7 19.58 -45.09 28.65
C ILE A 7 19.64 -43.58 28.91
N ALA A 8 20.50 -43.13 29.83
CA ALA A 8 20.68 -41.70 30.11
C ALA A 8 21.22 -40.93 28.88
N GLU A 9 22.21 -41.49 28.18
CA GLU A 9 22.78 -40.88 26.96
C GLU A 9 21.74 -40.78 25.84
N VAL A 10 20.88 -41.80 25.67
CA VAL A 10 19.78 -41.77 24.68
C VAL A 10 18.72 -40.71 25.05
N ILE A 11 18.32 -40.62 26.32
CA ILE A 11 17.34 -39.60 26.76
C ILE A 11 17.89 -38.19 26.53
N LEU A 12 19.17 -37.95 26.85
CA LEU A 12 19.83 -36.66 26.61
C LEU A 12 19.96 -36.34 25.12
N LEU A 13 20.26 -37.34 24.29
CA LEU A 13 20.32 -37.16 22.84
C LEU A 13 18.94 -36.80 22.26
N VAL A 14 17.90 -37.53 22.64
CA VAL A 14 16.53 -37.24 22.18
C VAL A 14 16.07 -35.87 22.69
N GLY A 15 16.32 -35.55 23.96
CA GLY A 15 15.97 -34.25 24.55
C GLY A 15 16.68 -33.07 23.86
N SER A 16 17.97 -33.21 23.55
CA SER A 16 18.72 -32.17 22.84
C SER A 16 18.28 -31.99 21.39
N LEU A 17 17.90 -33.07 20.69
CA LEU A 17 17.32 -32.99 19.34
C LEU A 17 15.96 -32.26 19.35
N TYR A 18 15.07 -32.59 20.29
CA TYR A 18 13.79 -31.90 20.44
C TYR A 18 13.97 -30.41 20.77
N LEU A 19 14.90 -30.09 21.69
CA LEU A 19 15.22 -28.71 22.03
C LEU A 19 15.77 -27.94 20.83
N GLY A 20 16.68 -28.55 20.07
CA GLY A 20 17.24 -27.96 18.86
C GLY A 20 16.18 -27.67 17.80
N TYR A 21 15.26 -28.60 17.57
CA TYR A 21 14.13 -28.40 16.64
C TYR A 21 13.19 -27.28 17.09
N ALA A 22 12.85 -27.25 18.38
CA ALA A 22 12.00 -26.20 18.95
C ALA A 22 12.66 -24.81 18.81
N LEU A 23 13.95 -24.70 19.15
CA LEU A 23 14.72 -23.47 19.02
C LEU A 23 14.80 -23.00 17.56
N PHE A 24 15.09 -23.91 16.62
CA PHE A 24 15.11 -23.57 15.19
C PHE A 24 13.76 -23.03 14.70
N THR A 25 12.65 -23.64 15.14
CA THR A 25 11.30 -23.19 14.80
C THR A 25 11.01 -21.80 15.36
N VAL A 26 11.37 -21.54 16.63
CA VAL A 26 11.22 -20.22 17.27
C VAL A 26 12.02 -19.15 16.54
N VAL A 27 13.28 -19.43 16.19
CA VAL A 27 14.15 -18.48 15.46
C VAL A 27 13.56 -18.14 14.08
N ASN A 28 13.07 -19.14 13.32
CA ASN A 28 12.43 -18.88 12.04
C ASN A 28 11.17 -18.02 12.18
N HIS A 29 10.37 -18.20 13.24
CA HIS A 29 9.20 -17.37 13.48
C HIS A 29 9.57 -15.95 13.94
N MET A 30 10.68 -15.78 14.66
CA MET A 30 11.20 -14.46 15.02
C MET A 30 11.66 -13.66 13.80
N ASP A 31 12.31 -14.28 12.82
CA ASP A 31 12.74 -13.60 11.59
C ASP A 31 11.54 -13.05 10.79
N ILE A 32 10.48 -13.85 10.67
CA ILE A 32 9.21 -13.44 10.07
C ILE A 32 8.60 -12.27 10.86
N ALA A 33 8.58 -12.36 12.19
CA ALA A 33 8.01 -11.32 13.05
C ALA A 33 8.79 -9.99 12.96
N ILE A 34 10.12 -10.04 12.90
CA ILE A 34 10.99 -8.87 12.73
C ILE A 34 10.74 -8.20 11.37
N THR A 35 10.66 -9.00 10.30
CA THR A 35 10.36 -8.51 8.95
C THR A 35 9.00 -7.83 8.91
N PHE A 36 7.99 -8.42 9.56
CA PHE A 36 6.66 -7.84 9.64
C PHE A 36 6.63 -6.52 10.43
N MET A 37 7.30 -6.47 11.59
CA MET A 37 7.43 -5.25 12.39
C MET A 37 8.12 -4.12 11.62
N ARG A 38 9.15 -4.43 10.85
CA ARG A 38 9.83 -3.46 9.97
C ARG A 38 8.87 -2.92 8.91
N ASN A 39 8.13 -3.80 8.23
CA ASN A 39 7.17 -3.39 7.21
C ASN A 39 6.05 -2.50 7.80
N ILE A 40 5.55 -2.80 9.00
CA ILE A 40 4.56 -1.95 9.70
C ILE A 40 5.13 -0.56 9.95
N ASN A 41 6.37 -0.48 10.42
CA ASN A 41 7.01 0.81 10.71
C ASN A 41 7.24 1.62 9.42
N GLU A 42 7.65 0.96 8.34
CA GLU A 42 7.81 1.58 7.02
C GLU A 42 6.44 2.06 6.48
N ILE A 43 5.37 1.26 6.59
CA ILE A 43 3.99 1.67 6.24
C ILE A 43 3.54 2.88 7.06
N GLY A 44 3.77 2.87 8.37
CA GLY A 44 3.41 3.98 9.26
C GLY A 44 4.14 5.30 8.92
N SER A 45 5.28 5.21 8.24
CA SER A 45 6.03 6.38 7.78
C SER A 45 5.54 6.94 6.43
N THR A 46 4.59 6.26 5.79
CA THR A 46 4.09 6.60 4.45
C THR A 46 2.61 6.93 4.48
N SER A 47 2.24 8.02 3.83
CA SER A 47 0.86 8.49 3.79
C SER A 47 0.67 9.35 2.55
N ILE A 48 -0.55 9.34 2.04
CA ILE A 48 -0.97 10.32 1.04
C ILE A 48 -2.16 11.10 1.56
N TYR A 49 -2.25 12.34 1.11
CA TYR A 49 -3.39 13.19 1.34
C TYR A 49 -3.96 13.66 0.01
N VAL A 50 -5.27 13.49 -0.17
CA VAL A 50 -6.01 13.94 -1.34
C VAL A 50 -7.06 14.93 -0.84
N PRO A 51 -6.79 16.25 -0.86
CA PRO A 51 -7.69 17.25 -0.28
C PRO A 51 -9.05 17.22 -0.96
N ASP A 52 -9.07 17.17 -2.29
CA ASP A 52 -10.28 17.02 -3.08
C ASP A 52 -9.98 16.27 -4.39
N ALA A 53 -10.94 15.43 -4.79
CA ALA A 53 -11.03 14.85 -6.12
C ALA A 53 -12.29 15.42 -6.78
N VAL A 54 -12.12 16.29 -7.77
CA VAL A 54 -13.22 17.09 -8.31
C VAL A 54 -13.55 16.65 -9.72
N ILE A 55 -14.83 16.48 -10.00
CA ILE A 55 -15.33 16.37 -11.38
C ILE A 55 -16.03 17.67 -11.74
N VAL A 56 -15.57 18.32 -12.80
CA VAL A 56 -16.17 19.53 -13.35
C VAL A 56 -16.88 19.19 -14.65
N ASN A 57 -18.16 19.55 -14.77
CA ASN A 57 -18.91 19.44 -16.01
C ASN A 57 -18.96 20.81 -16.71
N ASN A 58 -18.49 20.87 -17.96
CA ASN A 58 -18.47 22.09 -18.78
C ASN A 58 -19.59 22.12 -19.85
N GLY A 59 -20.61 21.27 -19.72
CA GLY A 59 -21.78 21.18 -20.61
C GLY A 59 -21.66 20.16 -21.73
N SER A 60 -20.45 19.75 -22.11
CA SER A 60 -20.22 18.70 -23.11
C SER A 60 -19.42 17.51 -22.57
N VAL A 61 -18.61 17.75 -21.55
CA VAL A 61 -17.68 16.74 -21.04
C VAL A 61 -17.47 16.89 -19.53
N ASN A 62 -17.29 15.77 -18.83
CA ASN A 62 -16.81 15.77 -17.45
C ASN A 62 -15.28 15.68 -17.42
N GLN A 63 -14.64 16.57 -16.67
CA GLN A 63 -13.20 16.58 -16.43
C GLN A 63 -12.93 16.30 -14.95
N LEU A 64 -12.10 15.30 -14.68
CA LEU A 64 -11.58 15.00 -13.35
C LEU A 64 -10.33 15.85 -13.09
N TYR A 65 -10.28 16.47 -11.92
CA TYR A 65 -9.11 17.10 -11.32
C TYR A 65 -8.80 16.40 -10.00
N LEU A 66 -7.58 15.86 -9.90
CA LEU A 66 -7.15 15.10 -8.74
C LEU A 66 -5.78 15.62 -8.28
N VAL A 67 -5.66 15.95 -7.00
CA VAL A 67 -4.39 16.36 -6.40
C VAL A 67 -3.99 15.35 -5.34
N ILE A 68 -2.78 14.80 -5.46
CA ILE A 68 -2.25 13.78 -4.54
C ILE A 68 -0.99 14.34 -3.90
N TYR A 69 -1.01 14.52 -2.58
CA TYR A 69 0.12 14.97 -1.77
C TYR A 69 0.78 13.77 -1.09
N ASN A 70 2.11 13.73 -1.09
CA ASN A 70 2.85 12.87 -0.17
C ASN A 70 3.05 13.62 1.15
N ASN A 71 2.20 13.33 2.14
CA ASN A 71 2.31 13.84 3.51
C ASN A 71 3.07 12.87 4.44
N GLY A 72 3.58 11.77 3.90
CA GLY A 72 4.47 10.85 4.61
C GLY A 72 5.89 11.41 4.78
N ARG A 73 6.78 10.59 5.33
CA ARG A 73 8.20 10.89 5.56
C ARG A 73 9.13 10.21 4.56
N MET A 74 8.61 9.32 3.73
CA MET A 74 9.39 8.62 2.69
C MET A 74 8.90 8.94 1.29
N PRO A 75 9.78 8.94 0.28
CA PRO A 75 9.37 9.03 -1.11
C PRO A 75 8.53 7.81 -1.51
N MET A 76 7.60 8.01 -2.43
CA MET A 76 6.67 6.99 -2.90
C MET A 76 6.59 7.01 -4.43
N SER A 77 6.14 5.90 -5.01
CA SER A 77 5.78 5.79 -6.41
C SER A 77 4.30 5.48 -6.52
N ILE A 78 3.56 6.25 -7.31
CA ILE A 78 2.19 5.89 -7.63
C ILE A 78 2.22 4.82 -8.71
N GLU A 79 1.67 3.66 -8.39
CA GLU A 79 1.67 2.51 -9.29
C GLU A 79 0.47 2.56 -10.22
N ARG A 80 -0.74 2.78 -9.65
CA ARG A 80 -2.00 2.72 -10.38
C ARG A 80 -3.03 3.66 -9.75
N ILE A 81 -3.87 4.21 -10.61
CA ILE A 81 -5.06 4.94 -10.18
C ILE A 81 -6.24 4.40 -10.99
N TYR A 82 -7.35 4.12 -10.32
CA TYR A 82 -8.56 3.66 -10.96
C TYR A 82 -9.80 4.36 -10.40
N LEU A 83 -10.74 4.62 -11.28
CA LEU A 83 -12.02 5.24 -10.99
C LEU A 83 -13.08 4.17 -10.99
N VAL A 84 -13.86 4.07 -9.92
CA VAL A 84 -14.99 3.15 -9.80
C VAL A 84 -16.27 3.97 -9.82
N GLY A 85 -16.97 3.93 -10.95
CA GLY A 85 -18.28 4.57 -11.12
C GLY A 85 -19.40 3.55 -11.22
N VAL A 86 -20.63 4.03 -11.37
CA VAL A 86 -21.83 3.17 -11.52
C VAL A 86 -21.73 2.26 -12.75
N ASN A 87 -21.09 2.75 -13.81
CA ASN A 87 -20.99 2.06 -15.10
C ASN A 87 -19.67 1.29 -15.29
N GLY A 88 -18.92 1.02 -14.21
CA GLY A 88 -17.71 0.20 -14.23
C GLY A 88 -16.45 0.87 -13.66
N THR A 89 -15.30 0.26 -13.94
CA THR A 89 -13.98 0.72 -13.48
C THR A 89 -13.15 1.20 -14.65
N ILE A 90 -12.55 2.38 -14.53
CA ILE A 90 -11.66 2.97 -15.55
C ILE A 90 -10.28 3.22 -14.94
N PRO A 91 -9.19 2.68 -15.52
CA PRO A 91 -7.84 3.04 -15.11
C PRO A 91 -7.48 4.43 -15.63
N ILE A 92 -6.79 5.22 -14.80
CA ILE A 92 -6.13 6.45 -15.22
C ILE A 92 -4.72 6.08 -15.67
N THR A 93 -4.45 6.26 -16.96
CA THR A 93 -3.13 6.03 -17.53
C THR A 93 -2.22 7.21 -17.18
N MET A 94 -1.18 6.95 -16.40
CA MET A 94 -0.09 7.91 -16.19
C MET A 94 1.06 7.53 -17.11
N ASN A 95 1.60 8.49 -17.87
CA ASN A 95 2.66 8.23 -18.84
C ASN A 95 3.98 7.75 -18.21
N ASN A 96 4.17 7.99 -16.90
CA ASN A 96 5.28 7.46 -16.10
C ASN A 96 4.78 7.14 -14.69
N THR A 97 5.44 6.19 -14.01
CA THR A 97 5.29 6.01 -12.56
C THR A 97 5.66 7.32 -11.87
N ALA A 98 4.67 7.94 -11.22
CA ALA A 98 4.87 9.24 -10.59
C ALA A 98 5.65 9.05 -9.28
N TYR A 99 6.94 9.37 -9.32
CA TYR A 99 7.77 9.44 -8.12
C TYR A 99 7.46 10.73 -7.36
N LEU A 100 7.07 10.59 -6.09
CA LEU A 100 6.62 11.70 -5.25
C LEU A 100 7.41 11.74 -3.94
N THR A 101 8.25 12.76 -3.79
CA THR A 101 8.98 13.01 -2.54
C THR A 101 8.07 13.59 -1.45
N PRO A 102 8.41 13.42 -0.15
CA PRO A 102 7.68 14.04 0.94
C PRO A 102 7.48 15.55 0.74
N GLY A 103 6.28 16.05 1.02
CA GLY A 103 5.91 17.46 0.90
C GLY A 103 5.54 17.92 -0.52
N ASN A 104 5.77 17.08 -1.54
CA ASN A 104 5.38 17.39 -2.92
C ASN A 104 4.00 16.82 -3.27
N TYR A 105 3.45 17.31 -4.38
CA TYR A 105 2.16 16.88 -4.92
C TYR A 105 2.23 16.63 -6.42
N ILE A 106 1.28 15.84 -6.90
CA ILE A 106 0.98 15.74 -8.32
C ILE A 106 -0.45 16.19 -8.59
N ILE A 107 -0.66 16.77 -9.77
CA ILE A 107 -1.98 17.13 -10.29
C ILE A 107 -2.24 16.27 -11.52
N LEU A 108 -3.40 15.64 -11.54
CA LEU A 108 -3.89 14.87 -12.67
C LEU A 108 -5.16 15.52 -13.19
N HIS A 109 -5.24 15.69 -14.50
CA HIS A 109 -6.43 16.14 -15.20
C HIS A 109 -6.76 15.19 -16.34
N GLN A 110 -7.98 14.65 -16.35
CA GLN A 110 -8.40 13.73 -17.42
C GLN A 110 -9.90 13.81 -17.67
N GLN A 111 -10.29 13.65 -18.93
CA GLN A 111 -11.68 13.48 -19.33
C GLN A 111 -12.22 12.14 -18.83
N VAL A 112 -13.38 12.16 -18.16
CA VAL A 112 -14.02 10.96 -17.59
C VAL A 112 -15.49 10.88 -18.00
N PRO A 113 -16.09 9.69 -18.11
CA PRO A 113 -17.51 9.57 -18.42
C PRO A 113 -18.41 9.70 -17.18
N TYR A 114 -17.84 9.84 -15.98
CA TYR A 114 -18.58 9.88 -14.72
C TYR A 114 -18.88 11.32 -14.28
N THR A 115 -20.03 11.51 -13.64
CA THR A 115 -20.36 12.74 -12.88
C THR A 115 -19.99 12.62 -11.40
N GLN A 116 -19.95 11.39 -10.89
CA GLN A 116 -19.47 11.04 -9.56
C GLN A 116 -18.86 9.63 -9.61
N CYS A 117 -17.72 9.42 -8.97
CA CYS A 117 -17.08 8.13 -8.82
C CYS A 117 -16.25 8.06 -7.53
N ARG A 118 -15.76 6.87 -7.19
CA ARG A 118 -14.75 6.67 -6.17
C ARG A 118 -13.39 6.52 -6.83
N VAL A 119 -12.41 7.31 -6.39
CA VAL A 119 -11.02 7.23 -6.84
C VAL A 119 -10.27 6.31 -5.89
N TYR A 120 -9.52 5.37 -6.46
CA TYR A 120 -8.58 4.54 -5.74
C TYR A 120 -7.18 4.77 -6.27
N ILE A 121 -6.23 4.94 -5.36
CA ILE A 121 -4.84 5.23 -5.65
C ILE A 121 -4.00 4.15 -4.97
N THR A 122 -3.29 3.37 -5.76
CA THR A 122 -2.28 2.42 -5.28
C THR A 122 -0.91 3.07 -5.39
N PHE A 123 -0.21 3.15 -4.26
CA PHE A 123 1.12 3.75 -4.18
C PHE A 123 2.03 2.88 -3.31
N CYS A 124 3.31 2.83 -3.67
CA CYS A 124 4.31 2.02 -3.00
C CYS A 124 5.42 2.90 -2.45
N ILE A 125 6.07 2.47 -1.37
CA ILE A 125 7.30 3.12 -0.90
C ILE A 125 8.35 2.98 -2.00
N ALA A 126 9.01 4.08 -2.34
CA ALA A 126 9.98 4.10 -3.42
C ALA A 126 11.04 3.00 -3.25
N ASN A 127 11.31 2.27 -4.34
CA ASN A 127 12.27 1.15 -4.38
C ASN A 127 11.90 -0.04 -3.49
N THR A 128 10.64 -0.19 -3.08
CA THR A 128 10.14 -1.35 -2.33
C THR A 128 8.93 -1.98 -3.03
N THR A 129 8.54 -3.17 -2.56
CA THR A 129 7.27 -3.83 -2.94
C THR A 129 6.13 -3.55 -1.96
N ILE A 130 6.35 -2.68 -0.97
CA ILE A 130 5.37 -2.35 0.05
C ILE A 130 4.44 -1.29 -0.53
N CYS A 131 3.19 -1.69 -0.80
CA CYS A 131 2.18 -0.86 -1.44
C CYS A 131 0.95 -0.69 -0.54
N MET A 132 0.30 0.45 -0.66
CA MET A 132 -0.93 0.81 0.04
C MET A 132 -1.97 1.29 -0.96
N VAL A 133 -3.23 1.21 -0.55
CA VAL A 133 -4.37 1.69 -1.32
C VAL A 133 -5.06 2.79 -0.52
N TYR A 134 -5.24 3.94 -1.15
CA TYR A 134 -6.05 5.03 -0.63
C TYR A 134 -7.30 5.17 -1.50
N SER A 135 -8.44 5.46 -0.87
CA SER A 135 -9.68 5.70 -1.60
C SER A 135 -10.37 6.98 -1.14
N THR A 136 -10.87 7.76 -2.09
CA THR A 136 -11.70 8.94 -1.82
C THR A 136 -12.85 9.04 -2.82
N ASN A 137 -13.95 9.71 -2.45
CA ASN A 137 -15.05 9.96 -3.36
C ASN A 137 -14.83 11.28 -4.09
N THR A 138 -15.32 11.38 -5.33
CA THR A 138 -15.29 12.65 -6.05
C THR A 138 -16.45 13.56 -5.65
N THR A 139 -16.20 14.86 -5.62
CA THR A 139 -17.22 15.91 -5.55
C THR A 139 -17.53 16.44 -6.96
N ASN A 140 -18.81 16.60 -7.30
CA ASN A 140 -19.24 17.12 -8.60
C ASN A 140 -19.48 18.63 -8.51
N TYR A 141 -18.89 19.39 -9.43
CA TYR A 141 -19.17 20.81 -9.63
C TYR A 141 -19.72 21.03 -11.04
N VAL A 142 -20.91 21.59 -11.10
CA VAL A 142 -21.51 22.06 -12.35
C VAL A 142 -21.19 23.53 -12.49
N LEU A 143 -20.41 23.91 -13.50
CA LEU A 143 -20.24 25.31 -13.85
C LEU A 143 -21.51 25.76 -14.57
N SER A 144 -22.52 26.20 -13.82
CA SER A 144 -23.62 26.96 -14.42
C SER A 144 -23.05 28.28 -14.94
N GLN A 145 -23.17 28.51 -16.25
CA GLN A 145 -22.88 29.83 -16.83
C GLN A 145 -23.67 30.91 -16.06
N PRO A 146 -23.08 32.09 -15.80
CA PRO A 146 -23.82 33.23 -15.27
C PRO A 146 -24.94 33.68 -16.22
#